data_AF-A3DJR2-F1
#
_entry.id   AF-A3DJR2-F1
#
_cell.length_a   1.000
_cell.length_b   1.000
_cell.length_c   1.000
_cell.angle_alpha   90.00
_cell.angle_beta   90.00
_cell.angle_gamma   90.00
#
_symmetry.space_group_name_H-M   'P 1'
#
loop_
_entity.id
_entity.type
_entity.pdbx_description
1 polymer ?
#
loop_
_entity_poly.entity_id
_entity_poly.type
_entity_poly.pdbx_seq_one_letter_code
_entity_poly.pdbx_strand_id
1 'polypeptide(L)' 'MTGNQPVKVGLRSKITNELVAVYPYSINGSPKEVEKKVFDWYYAQGCANENELPNLFVDTVTDGELKSFH' A
#
# COMPACT_ATOMS: atom_id res chain seq x y z
N MET A 1 20.44 5.82 -16.82
CA MET A 1 19.02 5.90 -17.20
C MET A 1 18.24 5.12 -16.15
N THR A 2 17.89 5.75 -15.03
CA THR A 2 17.16 5.05 -13.97
C THR A 2 15.71 4.99 -14.40
N GLY A 3 15.27 3.83 -14.89
CA GLY A 3 13.89 3.62 -15.29
C GLY A 3 12.98 3.96 -14.13
N ASN A 4 12.13 4.97 -14.29
CA ASN A 4 11.00 5.23 -13.41
C ASN A 4 10.02 4.06 -13.59
N GLN A 5 10.32 2.92 -12.99
CA GLN A 5 9.32 1.87 -12.82
C GLN A 5 8.27 2.41 -11.84
N PRO A 6 6.97 2.25 -12.14
CA PRO A 6 5.93 2.62 -11.20
C PRO A 6 6.17 1.84 -9.91
N VAL A 7 6.42 2.56 -8.81
CA VAL A 7 6.60 1.95 -7.50
C VAL A 7 5.23 1.50 -7.05
N LYS A 8 5.01 0.18 -7.05
CA LYS A 8 3.80 -0.39 -6.46
C LYS A 8 3.91 -0.28 -4.96
N VAL A 9 2.84 0.16 -4.33
CA VAL A 9 2.76 0.32 -2.89
C VAL A 9 1.53 -0.40 -2.38
N GLY A 10 1.60 -0.83 -1.13
CA GLY A 10 0.53 -1.55 -0.48
C GLY A 10 0.51 -1.26 1.01
N LEU A 11 -0.57 -1.63 1.65
CA LEU A 11 -0.72 -1.61 3.09
C LEU A 11 -0.28 -2.94 3.65
N ARG A 12 0.61 -2.88 4.63
CA ARG A 12 1.04 -4.03 5.42
C ARG A 12 0.56 -3.90 6.85
N SER A 13 0.23 -5.03 7.46
CA SER A 13 -0.11 -5.10 8.88
C SER A 13 1.15 -5.00 9.73
N LYS A 14 1.18 -4.10 10.70
CA LYS A 14 2.24 -4.03 11.72
C LYS A 14 2.19 -5.24 12.66
N ILE A 15 1.05 -5.92 12.73
CA ILE A 15 0.82 -7.04 13.64
C ILE A 15 1.32 -8.35 13.01
N THR A 16 0.90 -8.64 11.77
CA THR A 16 1.26 -9.90 11.09
C THR A 16 2.38 -9.74 10.07
N ASN A 17 2.76 -8.51 9.75
CA ASN A 17 3.72 -8.17 8.69
C ASN A 17 3.28 -8.65 7.29
N GLU A 18 2.01 -9.00 7.14
CA GLU A 18 1.43 -9.46 5.88
C GLU A 18 0.92 -8.28 5.06
N LEU A 19 0.92 -8.47 3.74
CA LEU A 19 0.31 -7.54 2.80
C LEU A 19 -1.22 -7.63 2.95
N VAL A 20 -1.86 -6.51 3.27
CA VAL A 20 -3.30 -6.44 3.51
C VAL A 20 -4.02 -5.95 2.26
N ALA A 21 -3.46 -4.92 1.61
CA ALA A 21 -4.02 -4.38 0.38
C ALA A 21 -2.93 -3.85 -0.53
N VAL A 22 -3.14 -3.94 -1.85
CA VAL A 22 -2.24 -3.37 -2.85
C VAL A 22 -2.94 -2.22 -3.53
N TYR A 23 -2.27 -1.07 -3.58
CA TYR A 23 -2.79 0.09 -4.28
C TYR A 23 -2.76 -0.18 -5.80
N PRO A 24 -3.90 -0.21 -6.50
CA PRO A 24 -3.97 -0.64 -7.89
C PRO A 24 -3.54 0.44 -8.88
N TYR A 25 -3.41 1.70 -8.44
CA TYR A 25 -3.07 2.83 -9.31
C TYR A 25 -1.58 3.15 -9.26
N SER A 26 -1.06 3.74 -10.34
CA SER A 26 0.31 4.27 -10.34
C SER A 26 0.38 5.50 -9.46
N ILE A 27 1.32 5.52 -8.52
CA ILE A 27 1.49 6.62 -7.59
C ILE A 27 2.91 7.20 -7.68
N ASN A 28 2.96 8.52 -7.81
CA ASN A 28 4.19 9.29 -7.81
C ASN A 28 4.07 10.39 -6.76
N GLY A 29 5.16 10.67 -6.06
CA GLY A 29 5.21 11.72 -5.05
C GLY A 29 6.19 11.37 -3.93
N SER A 30 6.20 12.20 -2.90
CA SER A 30 6.97 11.93 -1.69
C SER A 30 6.35 10.76 -0.91
N PRO A 31 7.13 10.02 -0.10
CA PRO A 31 6.61 8.92 0.72
C PRO A 31 5.37 9.31 1.55
N LYS A 32 5.34 10.52 2.11
CA LYS A 32 4.18 11.05 2.85
C LYS A 32 2.92 11.23 2.00
N GLU A 33 3.07 11.67 0.75
CA GLU A 33 1.93 11.85 -0.17
C GLU A 33 1.39 10.50 -0.64
N VAL A 34 2.32 9.58 -0.92
CA VAL A 34 2.01 8.20 -1.27
C VAL A 34 1.22 7.56 -0.13
N GLU A 35 1.75 7.66 1.09
CA GLU A 35 1.14 7.11 2.28
C GLU A 35 -0.31 7.60 2.45
N LYS A 36 -0.51 8.91 2.40
CA LYS A 36 -1.84 9.53 2.54
C LYS A 36 -2.83 9.01 1.48
N LYS A 37 -2.43 8.96 0.21
CA LYS A 37 -3.31 8.52 -0.90
C LYS A 37 -3.70 7.05 -0.77
N VAL A 38 -2.77 6.19 -0.36
CA VAL A 38 -3.04 4.76 -0.18
C VAL A 38 -3.98 4.54 1.00
N PHE A 39 -3.77 5.24 2.11
CA PHE A 39 -4.66 5.18 3.26
C PHE A 39 -6.05 5.70 2.97
N ASP A 40 -6.17 6.84 2.27
CA ASP A 40 -7.44 7.45 1.87
C ASP A 40 -8.24 6.51 0.96
N TRP A 41 -7.56 5.88 -0.01
CA TRP A 41 -8.16 4.86 -0.86
C TRP A 41 -8.63 3.64 -0.07
N TYR A 42 -7.81 3.10 0.83
CA TYR A 42 -8.16 1.92 1.62
C TYR A 42 -9.31 2.20 2.59
N TYR A 43 -9.34 3.40 3.17
CA TYR A 43 -10.45 3.88 3.98
C TYR A 43 -11.74 3.97 3.15
N ALA A 44 -11.66 4.48 1.93
CA ALA A 44 -12.79 4.55 1.00
C ALA A 44 -13.31 3.17 0.57
N GLN A 45 -12.54 2.08 0.71
CA GLN A 45 -13.01 0.73 0.41
C GLN A 45 -13.98 0.17 1.48
N GLY A 46 -13.98 0.69 2.71
CA GLY A 46 -14.98 0.30 3.71
C GLY A 46 -14.70 0.77 5.14
N CYS A 47 -15.76 1.13 5.88
CA CYS A 47 -15.68 1.57 7.27
C CYS A 47 -15.06 0.54 8.24
N ALA A 48 -15.10 -0.76 7.92
CA ALA A 48 -14.48 -1.79 8.77
C ALA A 48 -12.96 -1.60 8.91
N ASN A 49 -12.35 -0.91 7.95
CA ASN A 49 -10.92 -0.68 7.87
C ASN A 49 -10.43 0.41 8.85
N GLU A 50 -11.33 1.21 9.43
CA GLU A 50 -10.97 2.28 10.37
C GLU A 50 -10.25 1.75 11.62
N ASN A 51 -10.66 0.57 12.09
CA ASN A 51 -10.04 -0.07 13.24
C ASN A 51 -8.69 -0.74 12.89
N GLU A 52 -8.46 -1.02 11.61
CA GLU A 52 -7.24 -1.66 11.10
C GLU A 52 -6.19 -0.62 10.69
N LEU A 53 -6.61 0.52 10.13
CA LEU A 53 -5.77 1.64 9.70
C LEU A 53 -4.59 1.97 10.63
N PRO A 54 -4.75 2.15 11.96
CA PRO A 54 -3.61 2.44 12.84
C PRO A 54 -2.59 1.30 12.90
N ASN A 55 -3.05 0.06 12.69
CA ASN A 55 -2.24 -1.14 12.63
C ASN A 55 -1.65 -1.38 11.23
N LEU A 56 -1.94 -0.54 10.24
CA LEU A 56 -1.38 -0.65 8.89
C LEU A 56 -0.25 0.38 8.67
N PHE A 57 0.63 0.08 7.73
CA PHE A 57 1.64 1.01 7.21
C PHE A 57 1.80 0.83 5.71
N VAL A 58 2.17 1.92 5.02
CA VAL A 58 2.40 1.88 3.57
C VAL A 58 3.82 1.44 3.30
N ASP A 59 3.96 0.40 2.48
CA ASP A 59 5.24 -0.18 2.11
C ASP A 59 5.31 -0.41 0.60
N THR A 60 6.54 -0.45 0.08
CA THR A 60 6.77 -0.74 -1.35
C THR A 60 6.63 -2.23 -1.61
N VAL A 61 5.72 -2.59 -2.50
CA VAL A 61 5.49 -3.98 -2.90
C VAL A 61 6.32 -4.28 -4.13
N THR A 62 7.18 -5.28 -4.03
CA THR A 62 7.96 -5.75 -5.18
C THR A 62 7.13 -6.68 -6.06
N ASP A 63 7.49 -6.81 -7.33
CA ASP A 63 6.79 -7.71 -8.26
C ASP A 63 6.80 -9.18 -7.79
N GLY A 64 7.85 -9.59 -7.07
CA GLY A 64 7.96 -10.93 -6.48
C GLY A 64 6.94 -11.19 -5.37
N GLU A 65 6.70 -10.20 -4.51
CA GLU A 65 5.67 -10.25 -3.46
C GLU A 65 4.27 -10.31 -4.08
N LEU A 66 4.03 -9.50 -5.10
CA LEU A 66 2.74 -9.43 -5.80
C LEU A 66 2.36 -10.75 -6.49
N LYS A 67 3.36 -11.49 -6.99
CA LYS A 67 3.14 -12.83 -7.56
C LYS A 67 2.80 -13.88 -6.52
N SER A 68 3.21 -13.66 -5.27
CA SER A 68 2.88 -14.54 -4.14
C SER A 68 1.56 -14.15 -3.48
N PHE A 69 1.05 -12.95 -3.76
CA PHE A 69 -0.23 -12.42 -3.29
C PHE A 69 -1.34 -12.75 -4.30
N HIS A 70 -1.83 -14.00 -4.28
CA HIS A 70 -2.92 -14.48 -5.13
C HIS A 70 -3.87 -15.40 -4.34
#